data_AF-A0A357VD09-F1
#
_entry.id   AF-A0A357VD09-F1
#
_cell.length_a   1.000
_cell.length_b   1.000
_cell.length_c   1.000
_cell.angle_alpha   90.00
_cell.angle_beta   90.00
_cell.angle_gamma   90.00
#
_symmetry.space_group_name_H-M   'P 1'
#
loop_
_entity.id
_entity.type
_entity.pdbx_description
1 polymer ?
#
loop_
_entity_poly.entity_id
_entity_poly.type
_entity_poly.pdbx_seq_one_letter_code
_entity_poly.pdbx_strand_id
1 'polypeptide(L)'
;MKLLVGLGNPGNQYENTRHNAGFIILDKIQKELSFPEFQSNKKFEAEISEGILKGGNGIKGVNGENIKKVENKEEGKMGMDKVDRTKGVNGENEREDEKVILAKPQTFMNLSGKSVASILTFYKIPIENLIVLHDDLDIELGAFKISQDSSAAGHNGVTSIFETLGTQKIKRVRIGIEGAEKKLERQMSGSDFVLQKFSKEELEAVQKLSEEITKSVFGI
;
A
#
# COMPACT_ATOMS: atom_id res chain seq x y z
N MET A 1 -0.44 2.24 -12.66
CA MET A 1 -0.22 2.99 -11.40
C MET A 1 -0.87 2.20 -10.27
N LYS A 2 -0.15 1.96 -9.18
CA LYS A 2 -0.66 1.29 -7.97
C LYS A 2 -0.87 2.27 -6.83
N LEU A 3 -1.84 1.98 -5.98
CA LEU A 3 -2.07 2.67 -4.72
C LEU A 3 -1.91 1.66 -3.57
N LEU A 4 -0.91 1.90 -2.72
CA LEU A 4 -0.71 1.19 -1.47
C LEU A 4 -1.19 2.08 -0.31
N VAL A 5 -2.15 1.58 0.46
CA VAL A 5 -2.72 2.31 1.60
C VAL A 5 -2.39 1.57 2.87
N GLY A 6 -1.70 2.21 3.80
CA GLY A 6 -1.57 1.73 5.18
C GLY A 6 -2.71 2.28 6.02
N LEU A 7 -3.43 1.42 6.75
CA LEU A 7 -4.45 1.88 7.70
C LEU A 7 -3.84 2.17 9.08
N GLY A 8 -4.45 3.12 9.78
CA GLY A 8 -4.05 3.59 11.10
C GLY A 8 -4.87 4.79 11.57
N ASN A 9 -4.66 5.20 12.82
CA ASN A 9 -5.18 6.44 13.37
C ASN A 9 -4.08 7.52 13.42
N PRO A 10 -4.40 8.79 13.09
CA PRO A 10 -3.46 9.90 13.17
C PRO A 10 -3.24 10.38 14.61
N GLY A 11 -2.03 10.86 14.89
CA GLY A 11 -1.66 11.49 16.17
C GLY A 11 -0.81 10.59 17.09
N ASN A 12 0.06 11.23 17.87
CA ASN A 12 1.14 10.57 18.65
C ASN A 12 0.65 9.50 19.65
N GLN A 13 -0.58 9.63 20.16
CA GLN A 13 -1.16 8.64 21.07
C GLN A 13 -1.37 7.28 20.42
N TYR A 14 -1.57 7.23 19.10
CA TYR A 14 -1.76 5.99 18.32
C TYR A 14 -0.46 5.47 17.71
N GLU A 15 0.65 6.18 17.89
CA GLU A 15 1.94 5.73 17.41
C GLU A 15 2.31 4.38 18.04
N ASN A 16 2.73 3.45 17.19
CA ASN A 16 3.08 2.07 17.56
C ASN A 16 1.94 1.27 18.20
N THR A 17 0.68 1.72 18.09
CA THR A 17 -0.47 0.87 18.39
C THR A 17 -0.61 -0.22 17.35
N ARG A 18 -1.19 -1.35 17.77
CA ARG A 18 -1.46 -2.50 16.89
C ARG A 18 -2.30 -2.09 15.68
N HIS A 19 -3.26 -1.19 15.87
CA HIS A 19 -4.13 -0.67 14.81
C HIS A 19 -3.41 0.19 13.77
N ASN A 20 -2.18 0.62 14.06
CA ASN A 20 -1.32 1.36 13.14
C ASN A 20 -0.31 0.44 12.42
N ALA A 21 -0.47 -0.89 12.47
CA ALA A 21 0.41 -1.82 11.75
C ALA A 21 0.52 -1.48 10.25
N GLY A 22 -0.58 -1.04 9.61
CA GLY A 22 -0.58 -0.58 8.23
C GLY A 22 0.36 0.63 8.00
N PHE A 23 0.28 1.66 8.85
CA PHE A 23 1.19 2.81 8.80
C PHE A 23 2.65 2.41 9.03
N ILE A 24 2.89 1.58 10.05
CA ILE A 24 4.24 1.15 10.46
C ILE A 24 4.95 0.42 9.31
N ILE A 25 4.25 -0.52 8.66
CA ILE A 25 4.81 -1.21 7.50
C ILE A 25 5.00 -0.24 6.33
N LEU A 26 4.04 0.64 6.06
CA LEU A 26 4.14 1.57 4.94
C LEU A 26 5.33 2.53 5.07
N ASP A 27 5.66 2.96 6.29
CA ASP A 27 6.85 3.77 6.57
C ASP A 27 8.16 2.99 6.28
N LYS A 28 8.18 1.67 6.48
CA LYS A 28 9.32 0.82 6.10
C LYS A 28 9.41 0.65 4.59
N ILE A 29 8.28 0.34 3.94
CA ILE A 29 8.20 0.20 2.48
C ILE A 29 8.67 1.49 1.78
N GLN A 30 8.25 2.66 2.27
CA GLN A 30 8.69 3.96 1.73
C GLN A 30 10.22 4.08 1.72
N LYS A 31 10.88 3.68 2.81
CA LYS A 31 12.35 3.70 2.93
C LYS A 31 13.03 2.66 2.06
N GLU A 32 12.52 1.43 2.05
CA GLU A 32 13.03 0.33 1.21
C GLU A 32 13.01 0.69 -0.27
N LEU A 33 11.93 1.34 -0.72
CA LEU A 33 11.77 1.79 -2.09
C LEU A 33 12.51 3.11 -2.39
N SER A 34 13.12 3.74 -1.38
CA SER A 34 13.74 5.06 -1.48
C SER A 34 12.79 6.12 -2.07
N PHE A 35 11.51 6.06 -1.68
CA PHE A 35 10.52 7.04 -2.09
C PHE A 35 10.69 8.34 -1.27
N PRO A 36 10.22 9.50 -1.77
CA PRO A 36 10.23 10.74 -1.00
C PRO A 36 9.53 10.61 0.36
N GLU A 37 9.88 11.48 1.30
CA GLU A 37 9.17 11.57 2.58
C GLU A 37 7.68 11.86 2.37
N PHE A 38 6.86 11.34 3.29
CA PHE A 38 5.43 11.56 3.28
C PHE A 38 5.09 13.05 3.43
N GLN A 39 4.22 13.55 2.56
CA GLN A 39 3.72 14.93 2.59
C GLN A 39 2.22 14.96 2.84
N SER A 40 1.78 15.86 3.71
CA SER A 40 0.35 16.05 3.98
C SER A 40 -0.37 16.61 2.75
N ASN A 41 -1.43 15.93 2.35
CA ASN A 41 -2.30 16.34 1.26
C ASN A 41 -3.73 16.56 1.79
N LYS A 42 -4.12 17.83 1.93
CA LYS A 42 -5.43 18.24 2.45
C LYS A 42 -6.60 17.76 1.60
N LYS A 43 -6.42 17.58 0.29
CA LYS A 43 -7.49 17.13 -0.60
C LYS A 43 -7.91 15.70 -0.31
N PHE A 44 -6.95 14.87 0.07
CA PHE A 44 -7.17 13.46 0.35
C PHE A 44 -7.27 13.17 1.85
N GLU A 45 -7.06 14.19 2.68
CA GLU A 45 -6.89 14.05 4.13
C GLU A 45 -5.93 12.89 4.44
N ALA A 46 -4.79 12.87 3.77
CA ALA A 46 -3.81 11.78 3.84
C ALA A 46 -2.38 12.34 3.82
N GLU A 47 -1.45 11.56 4.35
CA GLU A 47 -0.03 11.74 4.01
C GLU A 47 0.29 10.86 2.80
N ILE A 48 0.98 11.42 1.81
CA ILE A 48 1.29 10.74 0.54
C ILE A 48 2.79 10.77 0.25
N SER A 49 3.29 9.67 -0.27
CA SER A 49 4.59 9.55 -0.91
C SER A 49 4.41 8.93 -2.29
N GLU A 50 4.94 9.59 -3.34
CA GLU A 50 4.83 9.15 -4.72
C GLU A 50 6.20 8.80 -5.29
N GLY A 51 6.28 7.67 -6.00
CA GLY A 51 7.52 7.22 -6.63
C GLY A 51 7.28 6.38 -7.87
N ILE A 52 8.39 6.08 -8.56
CA ILE A 52 8.41 5.22 -9.74
C ILE A 52 9.31 4.03 -9.43
N LEU A 53 8.76 2.83 -9.57
CA LEU A 53 9.53 1.59 -9.57
C LEU A 53 10.06 1.36 -10.98
N LYS A 54 11.38 1.41 -11.11
CA LYS A 54 12.07 1.18 -12.39
C LYS A 54 11.98 -0.28 -12.80
N GLY A 55 11.75 -0.50 -14.08
CA GLY A 55 11.81 -1.80 -14.70
C GLY A 55 13.24 -2.30 -14.91
N GLY A 56 13.66 -3.35 -14.19
CA GLY A 56 15.00 -3.93 -14.30
C GLY A 56 15.84 -3.78 -13.03
N ASN A 57 16.82 -4.67 -12.84
CA ASN A 57 17.63 -4.81 -11.61
C ASN A 57 18.12 -3.47 -11.03
N GLY A 58 17.49 -3.06 -9.93
CA GLY A 58 17.96 -1.96 -9.09
C GLY A 58 16.85 -0.99 -8.71
N ILE A 59 16.38 -1.08 -7.47
CA ILE A 59 15.58 -0.05 -6.83
C ILE A 59 16.40 1.25 -6.86
N LYS A 60 16.01 2.19 -7.71
CA LYS A 60 16.41 3.60 -7.60
C LYS A 60 15.14 4.44 -7.70
N GLY A 61 14.61 4.81 -6.53
CA GLY A 61 13.58 5.84 -6.42
C GLY A 61 14.07 7.11 -7.10
N VAL A 62 13.27 7.65 -8.01
CA VAL A 62 13.55 8.93 -8.66
C VAL A 62 12.83 10.01 -7.87
N ASN A 63 13.56 11.02 -7.39
CA ASN A 63 12.96 12.22 -6.80
C ASN A 63 12.01 12.86 -7.81
N GLY A 64 10.73 12.99 -7.44
CA GLY A 64 9.62 13.48 -8.27
C GLY A 64 9.66 14.99 -8.56
N GLU A 65 10.82 15.54 -8.91
CA GLU A 65 10.89 16.88 -9.50
C GLU A 65 10.79 16.76 -11.03
N ASN A 66 9.73 17.33 -11.61
CA ASN A 66 9.32 17.33 -13.02
C ASN A 66 8.49 16.15 -13.53
N ILE A 67 7.23 16.07 -13.06
CA ILE A 67 6.13 15.64 -13.94
C ILE A 67 5.25 16.86 -14.23
N LYS A 68 5.71 17.75 -15.11
CA LYS A 68 4.85 18.72 -15.79
C LYS A 68 5.27 18.84 -17.26
N LYS A 69 4.25 18.72 -18.13
CA LYS A 69 4.19 18.97 -19.58
C LYS A 69 4.89 17.97 -20.50
N VAL A 70 4.11 17.03 -21.06
CA VAL A 70 3.99 16.89 -22.52
C VAL A 70 2.57 16.43 -22.83
N GLU A 71 1.69 17.37 -23.18
CA GLU A 71 0.53 17.08 -24.03
C GLU A 71 0.48 18.15 -25.13
N ASN A 72 0.29 17.66 -26.35
CA ASN A 72 -0.03 18.32 -27.61
C ASN A 72 1.07 18.45 -28.69
N LYS A 73 0.60 18.08 -29.89
CA LYS A 73 1.13 18.22 -31.27
C LYS A 73 1.87 16.98 -31.80
N GLU A 74 1.59 16.45 -32.98
CA GLU A 74 0.69 16.79 -34.09
C GLU A 74 0.63 15.55 -35.02
N GLU A 75 -0.45 15.38 -35.76
CA GLU A 75 -0.61 14.37 -36.83
C GLU A 75 0.27 14.70 -38.04
N GLY A 76 0.83 13.68 -38.72
CA GLY A 76 1.46 13.88 -40.04
C GLY A 76 2.31 12.74 -40.62
N LYS A 77 1.68 11.89 -41.45
CA LYS A 77 2.17 11.18 -42.67
C LYS A 77 3.48 10.35 -42.68
N MET A 78 3.27 9.04 -42.86
CA MET A 78 3.73 8.13 -43.94
C MET A 78 5.21 8.13 -44.40
N GLY A 79 5.87 6.97 -44.24
CA GLY A 79 7.08 6.57 -44.97
C GLY A 79 7.48 5.14 -44.61
N MET A 80 7.40 4.21 -45.57
CA MET A 80 7.85 2.82 -45.44
C MET A 80 9.37 2.76 -45.38
N ASP A 81 9.92 1.93 -44.49
CA ASP A 81 11.16 1.20 -44.77
C ASP A 81 11.09 -0.21 -44.17
N LYS A 82 11.22 -1.20 -45.05
CA LYS A 82 11.36 -2.61 -44.69
C LYS A 82 12.80 -2.84 -44.23
N VAL A 83 12.97 -3.33 -43.01
CA VAL A 83 14.19 -4.04 -42.62
C VAL A 83 13.77 -5.38 -42.02
N ASP A 84 13.87 -6.42 -42.84
CA ASP A 84 13.89 -7.81 -42.40
C ASP A 84 15.27 -8.11 -41.80
N ARG A 85 15.31 -8.36 -40.49
CA ARG A 85 16.44 -8.99 -39.79
C ARG A 85 15.93 -9.88 -38.66
N THR A 86 15.84 -11.17 -38.96
CA THR A 86 16.35 -12.30 -38.14
C THR A 86 16.13 -12.26 -36.63
N LYS A 87 15.31 -13.23 -36.18
CA LYS A 87 15.28 -13.90 -34.86
C LYS A 87 16.46 -13.57 -33.92
N GLY A 88 16.13 -12.91 -32.81
CA GLY A 88 16.88 -12.95 -31.56
C GLY A 88 15.87 -13.07 -30.41
N VAL A 89 15.69 -14.27 -29.87
CA VAL A 89 14.93 -14.50 -28.64
C VAL A 89 15.86 -14.12 -27.48
N ASN A 90 15.85 -12.85 -27.10
CA ASN A 90 16.36 -12.42 -25.80
C ASN A 90 15.15 -12.10 -24.93
N GLY A 91 14.62 -13.13 -24.27
CA GLY A 91 13.59 -13.00 -23.26
C GLY A 91 14.19 -12.46 -21.97
N GLU A 92 14.56 -11.19 -21.95
CA GLU A 92 14.72 -10.44 -20.71
C GLU A 92 13.34 -9.82 -20.44
N ASN A 93 12.69 -10.25 -19.36
CA ASN A 93 11.44 -9.64 -18.90
C ASN A 93 11.73 -8.20 -18.45
N GLU A 94 11.83 -7.27 -19.38
CA GLU A 94 11.83 -5.84 -19.09
C GLU A 94 10.46 -5.51 -18.50
N ARG A 95 10.41 -5.41 -17.18
CA ARG A 95 9.26 -4.87 -16.49
C ARG A 95 9.12 -3.40 -16.90
N GLU A 96 7.91 -2.91 -17.09
CA GLU A 96 7.72 -1.48 -17.34
C GLU A 96 7.87 -0.65 -16.05
N ASP A 97 8.28 0.61 -16.19
CA ASP A 97 8.29 1.57 -15.09
C ASP A 97 6.88 1.72 -14.48
N GLU A 98 6.75 1.48 -13.19
CA GLU A 98 5.46 1.46 -12.49
C GLU A 98 5.36 2.63 -11.51
N LYS A 99 4.42 3.55 -11.76
CA LYS A 99 4.08 4.61 -10.78
C LYS A 99 3.36 4.00 -9.57
N VAL A 100 3.82 4.35 -8.37
CA VAL A 100 3.27 3.87 -7.10
C VAL A 100 2.99 5.07 -6.19
N ILE A 101 1.83 5.06 -5.56
CA ILE A 101 1.44 6.00 -4.52
C ILE A 101 1.35 5.22 -3.21
N LEU A 102 2.05 5.68 -2.18
CA LEU A 102 1.88 5.23 -0.80
C LEU A 102 1.03 6.27 -0.06
N ALA A 103 -0.01 5.85 0.64
CA ALA A 103 -0.91 6.75 1.35
C ALA A 103 -1.22 6.28 2.77
N LYS A 104 -1.19 7.23 3.73
CA LYS A 104 -1.64 7.07 5.11
C LYS A 104 -2.84 7.98 5.38
N PRO A 105 -4.09 7.48 5.33
CA PRO A 105 -5.28 8.27 5.62
C PRO A 105 -5.22 8.92 7.00
N GLN A 106 -5.36 10.24 7.08
CA GLN A 106 -5.40 11.02 8.31
C GLN A 106 -6.84 11.29 8.77
N THR A 107 -7.81 10.45 8.34
CA THR A 107 -9.25 10.63 8.60
C THR A 107 -9.75 9.91 9.85
N PHE A 108 -8.87 9.26 10.63
CA PHE A 108 -9.20 8.19 11.59
C PHE A 108 -9.74 6.93 10.93
N MET A 109 -9.60 5.80 11.62
CA MET A 109 -9.78 4.47 11.06
C MET A 109 -11.15 4.30 10.37
N ASN A 110 -12.23 4.66 11.05
CA ASN A 110 -13.61 4.48 10.57
C ASN A 110 -13.99 5.38 9.38
N LEU A 111 -13.17 6.35 9.01
CA LEU A 111 -13.38 7.22 7.86
C LEU A 111 -12.30 7.03 6.77
N SER A 112 -11.52 5.95 6.86
CA SER A 112 -10.46 5.64 5.87
C SER A 112 -10.98 5.55 4.44
N GLY A 113 -12.20 5.03 4.24
CA GLY A 113 -12.82 4.88 2.92
C GLY A 113 -12.94 6.19 2.15
N LYS A 114 -13.22 7.31 2.83
CA LYS A 114 -13.33 8.64 2.19
C LYS A 114 -12.00 9.09 1.57
N SER A 115 -10.90 8.89 2.30
CA SER A 115 -9.56 9.22 1.82
C SER A 115 -9.18 8.34 0.62
N VAL A 116 -9.35 7.02 0.75
CA VAL A 116 -9.04 6.05 -0.32
C VAL A 116 -9.82 6.35 -1.59
N ALA A 117 -11.15 6.55 -1.49
CA ALA A 117 -11.99 6.85 -2.65
C ALA A 117 -11.59 8.17 -3.33
N SER A 118 -11.20 9.18 -2.55
CA SER A 118 -10.75 10.47 -3.09
C SER A 118 -9.45 10.34 -3.89
N ILE A 119 -8.51 9.53 -3.43
CA ILE A 119 -7.24 9.26 -4.13
C ILE A 119 -7.52 8.46 -5.41
N LEU A 120 -8.27 7.36 -5.32
CA LEU A 120 -8.61 6.53 -6.49
C LEU A 120 -9.28 7.35 -7.59
N THR A 121 -10.26 8.17 -7.22
CA THR A 121 -11.02 9.01 -8.16
C THR A 121 -10.12 10.06 -8.83
N PHE A 122 -9.27 10.73 -8.05
CA PHE A 122 -8.41 11.80 -8.59
C PHE A 122 -7.35 11.28 -9.54
N TYR A 123 -6.64 10.22 -9.17
CA TYR A 123 -5.58 9.63 -10.00
C TYR A 123 -6.14 8.65 -11.04
N LYS A 124 -7.45 8.40 -11.05
CA LYS A 124 -8.12 7.43 -11.93
C LYS A 124 -7.49 6.03 -11.81
N ILE A 125 -7.20 5.63 -10.58
CA ILE A 125 -6.58 4.33 -10.29
C ILE A 125 -7.69 3.27 -10.25
N PRO A 126 -7.62 2.22 -11.08
CA PRO A 126 -8.55 1.10 -11.02
C PRO A 126 -8.49 0.38 -9.67
N ILE A 127 -9.61 -0.16 -9.19
CA ILE A 127 -9.71 -0.80 -7.86
C ILE A 127 -8.79 -2.02 -7.74
N GLU A 128 -8.55 -2.74 -8.84
CA GLU A 128 -7.61 -3.86 -8.91
C GLU A 128 -6.16 -3.48 -8.59
N ASN A 129 -5.83 -2.18 -8.69
CA ASN A 129 -4.53 -1.61 -8.36
C ASN A 129 -4.48 -1.01 -6.95
N LEU A 130 -5.58 -1.08 -6.18
CA LEU A 130 -5.62 -0.77 -4.75
C LEU A 130 -5.13 -1.96 -3.94
N ILE A 131 -4.23 -1.69 -3.01
CA ILE A 131 -3.76 -2.66 -2.01
C ILE A 131 -3.82 -1.99 -0.64
N VAL A 132 -4.48 -2.62 0.32
CA VAL A 132 -4.67 -2.09 1.67
C VAL A 132 -3.91 -2.93 2.69
N LEU A 133 -3.02 -2.30 3.45
CA LEU A 133 -2.28 -2.89 4.57
C LEU A 133 -3.01 -2.57 5.87
N HIS A 134 -3.33 -3.59 6.66
CA HIS A 134 -4.03 -3.40 7.94
C HIS A 134 -3.71 -4.51 8.94
N ASP A 135 -3.98 -4.27 10.21
CA ASP A 135 -3.81 -5.26 11.28
C ASP A 135 -4.90 -6.36 11.25
N ASP A 136 -4.54 -7.52 11.78
CA ASP A 136 -5.41 -8.68 11.82
C ASP A 136 -5.21 -9.51 13.10
N LEU A 137 -6.28 -9.68 13.87
CA LEU A 137 -6.27 -10.41 15.14
C LEU A 137 -6.17 -11.93 14.96
N ASP A 138 -6.57 -12.46 13.80
CA ASP A 138 -6.60 -13.90 13.55
C ASP A 138 -5.30 -14.41 12.91
N ILE A 139 -4.33 -13.53 12.67
CA ILE A 139 -3.01 -13.88 12.13
C ILE A 139 -1.98 -13.72 13.23
N GLU A 140 -1.12 -14.73 13.36
CA GLU A 140 -0.01 -14.75 14.31
C GLU A 140 0.90 -13.53 14.16
N LEU A 141 1.32 -12.96 15.28
CA LEU A 141 2.31 -11.88 15.31
C LEU A 141 3.57 -12.27 14.53
N GLY A 142 4.03 -11.38 13.64
CA GLY A 142 5.19 -11.67 12.79
C GLY A 142 4.87 -12.55 11.58
N ALA A 143 3.60 -12.64 11.20
CA ALA A 143 3.17 -13.21 9.92
C ALA A 143 2.24 -12.23 9.18
N PHE A 144 2.09 -12.42 7.87
CA PHE A 144 1.07 -11.71 7.09
C PHE A 144 0.38 -12.66 6.10
N LYS A 145 -0.78 -12.24 5.61
CA LYS A 145 -1.49 -12.93 4.52
C LYS A 145 -1.97 -11.93 3.49
N ILE A 146 -1.84 -12.28 2.21
CA ILE A 146 -2.49 -11.55 1.13
C ILE A 146 -3.85 -12.18 0.88
N SER A 147 -4.88 -11.35 0.80
CA SER A 147 -6.25 -11.79 0.55
C SER A 147 -6.94 -10.88 -0.46
N GLN A 148 -7.96 -11.41 -1.10
CA GLN A 148 -8.84 -10.68 -1.99
C GLN A 148 -10.26 -11.22 -1.83
N ASP A 149 -11.27 -10.37 -2.00
CA ASP A 149 -12.69 -10.76 -1.95
C ASP A 149 -13.07 -11.51 -0.65
N SER A 150 -12.66 -10.95 0.48
CA SER A 150 -12.87 -11.52 1.82
C SER A 150 -13.47 -10.48 2.76
N SER A 151 -14.21 -10.93 3.78
CA SER A 151 -14.93 -10.04 4.70
C SER A 151 -13.98 -9.13 5.50
N ALA A 152 -14.50 -8.03 6.03
CA ALA A 152 -13.75 -7.10 6.85
C ALA A 152 -13.31 -7.69 8.21
N ALA A 153 -13.89 -8.82 8.64
CA ALA A 153 -13.62 -9.47 9.92
C ALA A 153 -13.69 -8.51 11.13
N GLY A 154 -14.62 -7.54 11.10
CA GLY A 154 -14.79 -6.53 12.14
C GLY A 154 -13.81 -5.36 12.11
N HIS A 155 -12.90 -5.29 11.12
CA HIS A 155 -11.95 -4.19 11.00
C HIS A 155 -12.59 -2.91 10.43
N ASN A 156 -12.82 -1.90 11.28
CA ASN A 156 -13.55 -0.68 10.94
C ASN A 156 -13.02 0.08 9.72
N GLY A 157 -11.70 0.14 9.52
CA GLY A 157 -11.13 0.82 8.36
C GLY A 157 -11.37 0.08 7.05
N VAL A 158 -11.47 -1.26 7.09
CA VAL A 158 -11.78 -2.06 5.91
C VAL A 158 -13.28 -1.96 5.62
N THR A 159 -14.13 -2.03 6.65
CA THR A 159 -15.57 -1.77 6.53
C THR A 159 -15.83 -0.42 5.88
N SER A 160 -15.17 0.64 6.36
CA SER A 160 -15.25 1.99 5.79
C SER A 160 -14.91 2.02 4.29
N ILE A 161 -13.84 1.31 3.88
CA ILE A 161 -13.44 1.21 2.47
C ILE A 161 -14.48 0.44 1.66
N PHE A 162 -14.96 -0.71 2.16
CA PHE A 162 -15.96 -1.52 1.46
C PHE A 162 -17.26 -0.74 1.22
N GLU A 163 -17.75 -0.06 2.25
CA GLU A 163 -18.96 0.76 2.19
C GLU A 163 -18.80 1.93 1.22
N THR A 164 -17.65 2.61 1.27
CA THR A 164 -17.39 3.77 0.39
C THR A 164 -17.21 3.37 -1.07
N LEU A 165 -16.52 2.25 -1.34
CA LEU A 165 -16.24 1.78 -2.70
C LEU A 165 -17.38 0.91 -3.28
N GLY A 166 -18.34 0.48 -2.46
CA GLY A 166 -19.42 -0.42 -2.87
C GLY A 166 -18.95 -1.82 -3.25
N THR A 167 -17.78 -2.26 -2.80
CA THR A 167 -17.20 -3.58 -3.13
C THR A 167 -16.23 -4.07 -2.07
N GLN A 168 -16.23 -5.39 -1.85
CA GLN A 168 -15.22 -6.10 -1.04
C GLN A 168 -14.06 -6.67 -1.86
N LYS A 169 -14.11 -6.53 -3.19
CA LYS A 169 -13.12 -7.08 -4.14
C LYS A 169 -11.87 -6.23 -4.23
N ILE A 170 -11.21 -6.01 -3.10
CA ILE A 170 -9.93 -5.30 -3.01
C ILE A 170 -8.84 -6.26 -2.52
N LYS A 171 -7.60 -6.01 -2.92
CA LYS A 171 -6.45 -6.74 -2.39
C LYS A 171 -6.07 -6.17 -1.02
N ARG A 172 -5.82 -7.05 -0.05
CA ARG A 172 -5.41 -6.67 1.31
C ARG A 172 -4.20 -7.46 1.75
N VAL A 173 -3.26 -6.77 2.38
CA VAL A 173 -2.15 -7.35 3.15
C VAL A 173 -2.56 -7.29 4.62
N ARG A 174 -2.91 -8.44 5.18
CA ARG A 174 -3.38 -8.61 6.55
C ARG A 174 -2.18 -8.93 7.44
N ILE A 175 -1.83 -8.02 8.34
CA ILE A 175 -0.64 -8.10 9.20
C ILE A 175 -1.05 -8.69 10.56
N GLY A 176 -0.45 -9.80 10.94
CA GLY A 176 -0.75 -10.44 12.22
C GLY A 176 -0.26 -9.64 13.42
N ILE A 177 -1.15 -9.43 14.38
CA ILE A 177 -0.89 -8.68 15.63
C ILE A 177 -1.15 -9.48 16.89
N GLU A 178 -1.67 -10.71 16.76
CA GLU A 178 -1.98 -11.59 17.88
C GLU A 178 -1.80 -13.05 17.49
N GLY A 179 -2.84 -13.70 16.95
CA GLY A 179 -2.88 -15.14 16.73
C GLY A 179 -4.01 -15.84 17.46
N ALA A 180 -4.40 -17.03 16.99
CA ALA A 180 -5.58 -17.75 17.50
C ALA A 180 -5.40 -18.23 18.94
N GLU A 181 -4.19 -18.66 19.31
CA GLU A 181 -3.89 -19.15 20.66
C GLU A 181 -3.89 -17.99 21.67
N LYS A 182 -3.14 -16.92 21.38
CA LYS A 182 -3.07 -15.73 22.25
C LYS A 182 -4.41 -15.02 22.42
N LYS A 183 -5.26 -15.08 21.40
CA LYS A 183 -6.63 -14.55 21.46
C LYS A 183 -7.48 -15.17 22.58
N LEU A 184 -7.24 -16.45 22.92
CA LEU A 184 -7.95 -17.14 24.00
C LEU A 184 -7.48 -16.70 25.40
N GLU A 185 -6.24 -16.24 25.50
CA GLU A 185 -5.64 -15.75 26.75
C GLU A 185 -5.93 -14.27 27.01
N ARG A 186 -6.42 -13.54 26.00
CA ARG A 186 -6.65 -12.10 26.07
C ARG A 186 -7.79 -11.76 27.03
N GLN A 187 -7.48 -10.92 28.02
CA GLN A 187 -8.43 -10.46 29.04
C GLN A 187 -9.19 -9.18 28.66
N MET A 188 -9.06 -8.72 27.41
CA MET A 188 -9.67 -7.49 26.89
C MET A 188 -10.34 -7.71 25.54
N SER A 189 -11.19 -6.77 25.15
CA SER A 189 -11.85 -6.80 23.85
C SER A 189 -10.83 -6.64 22.70
N GLY A 190 -11.17 -7.14 21.51
CA GLY A 190 -10.33 -6.92 20.32
C GLY A 190 -10.17 -5.43 19.99
N SER A 191 -11.22 -4.63 20.18
CA SER A 191 -11.19 -3.18 19.98
C SER A 191 -10.23 -2.45 20.93
N ASP A 192 -10.14 -2.89 22.19
CA ASP A 192 -9.18 -2.29 23.14
C ASP A 192 -7.76 -2.77 22.87
N PHE A 193 -7.62 -4.02 22.42
CA PHE A 193 -6.34 -4.63 22.12
C PHE A 193 -5.64 -3.97 20.94
N VAL A 194 -6.37 -3.66 19.85
CA VAL A 194 -5.77 -2.98 18.69
C VAL A 194 -5.25 -1.59 19.06
N LEU A 195 -5.79 -0.95 20.10
CA LEU A 195 -5.31 0.34 20.60
C LEU A 195 -4.11 0.23 21.55
N GLN A 196 -3.71 -0.98 21.96
CA GLN A 196 -2.50 -1.18 22.75
C GLN A 196 -1.25 -1.06 21.88
N LYS A 197 -0.18 -0.49 22.45
CA LYS A 197 1.13 -0.40 21.80
C LYS A 197 1.81 -1.76 21.73
N PHE A 198 2.50 -2.01 20.63
CA PHE A 198 3.45 -3.12 20.55
C PHE A 198 4.55 -2.95 21.62
N SER A 199 5.02 -4.06 22.18
CA SER A 199 6.33 -4.10 22.82
C SER A 199 7.42 -3.82 21.78
N LYS A 200 8.65 -3.57 22.23
CA LYS A 200 9.79 -3.37 21.32
C LYS A 200 10.02 -4.60 20.42
N GLU A 201 9.97 -5.78 21.01
CA GLU A 201 10.19 -7.07 20.33
C GLU A 201 9.07 -7.35 19.33
N GLU A 202 7.81 -7.07 19.70
CA GLU A 202 6.67 -7.22 18.80
C GLU A 202 6.76 -6.24 17.62
N LEU A 203 7.13 -4.99 17.89
CA LEU A 203 7.30 -3.97 16.85
C LEU A 203 8.41 -4.35 15.88
N GLU A 204 9.53 -4.84 16.37
CA GLU A 204 10.63 -5.35 15.53
C GLU A 204 10.18 -6.55 14.68
N ALA A 205 9.39 -7.47 15.23
CA ALA A 205 8.85 -8.60 14.50
C ALA A 205 7.90 -8.16 13.37
N VAL A 206 7.01 -7.21 13.64
CA VAL A 206 6.11 -6.63 12.63
C VAL A 206 6.91 -5.91 11.56
N GLN A 207 7.84 -5.03 11.95
CA GLN A 207 8.63 -4.25 10.99
C GLN A 207 9.45 -5.11 10.03
N LYS A 208 9.92 -6.30 10.45
CA LYS A 208 10.65 -7.23 9.56
C LYS A 208 9.80 -7.77 8.41
N LEU A 209 8.46 -7.72 8.51
CA LEU A 209 7.57 -8.16 7.45
C LEU A 209 7.61 -7.26 6.21
N SER A 210 8.07 -6.02 6.34
CA SER A 210 8.05 -5.06 5.23
C SER A 210 8.84 -5.56 4.02
N GLU A 211 9.98 -6.21 4.22
CA GLU A 211 10.79 -6.74 3.12
C GLU A 211 10.02 -7.78 2.30
N GLU A 212 9.41 -8.77 2.96
CA GLU A 212 8.65 -9.82 2.28
C GLU A 212 7.34 -9.29 1.66
N ILE A 213 6.69 -8.33 2.33
CA ILE A 213 5.51 -7.64 1.80
C ILE A 213 5.88 -6.85 0.54
N THR A 214 6.97 -6.09 0.55
CA THR A 214 7.48 -5.34 -0.61
C THR A 214 7.72 -6.28 -1.79
N LYS A 215 8.43 -7.38 -1.57
CA LYS A 215 8.68 -8.41 -2.60
C LYS A 215 7.39 -9.05 -3.11
N SER A 216 6.44 -9.35 -2.22
CA SER A 216 5.17 -9.99 -2.60
C SER A 216 4.21 -9.06 -3.35
N VAL A 217 4.19 -7.78 -2.98
CA VAL A 217 3.32 -6.76 -3.57
C VAL A 217 3.85 -6.27 -4.90
N PHE A 218 5.17 -6.04 -4.96
CA PHE A 218 5.80 -5.46 -6.12
C PHE A 218 6.50 -6.51 -6.98
N GLY A 219 6.83 -7.72 -6.53
CA GLY A 219 7.58 -8.68 -7.36
C GLY A 219 8.98 -8.18 -7.72
N ILE A 220 9.67 -7.59 -6.74
CA ILE A 220 11.06 -7.15 -6.80
C ILE A 220 11.91 -7.93 -5.80
#